data_AF-A0A852K3Z4-F1
#
_entry.id   AF-A0A852K3Z4-F1
#
_cell.length_a   1.000
_cell.length_b   1.000
_cell.length_c   1.000
_cell.angle_alpha   90.00
_cell.angle_beta   90.00
_cell.angle_gamma   90.00
#
_symmetry.space_group_name_H-M   'P 1'
#
loop_
_entity.id
_entity.type
_entity.pdbx_description
1 polymer ?
#
loop_
_entity_poly.entity_id
_entity_poly.type
_entity_poly.pdbx_seq_one_letter_code
_entity_poly.pdbx_strand_id
1 'polypeptide(L)' 'IKPSENFVMKMYSVPFTQEELEKAFKAFFRGSFEEGWILQRLLKMHEGMKTLTGCWFTSCEQLLQNKELIRYLEESKF' A
#
# COMPACT_ATOMS: atom_id res chain seq x y z
N ILE A 1 -2.66 -15.47 5.74
CA ILE A 1 -3.55 -15.62 4.56
C ILE A 1 -3.51 -17.09 4.16
N LYS A 2 -4.66 -17.74 3.92
CA LYS A 2 -4.68 -19.15 3.55
C LYS A 2 -4.32 -19.29 2.05
N PRO A 3 -3.51 -20.28 1.66
CA PRO A 3 -3.33 -20.61 0.25
C PRO A 3 -4.68 -20.92 -0.37
N SER A 4 -4.91 -20.49 -1.61
CA SER A 4 -6.07 -20.91 -2.39
C SER A 4 -5.60 -21.76 -3.56
N GLU A 5 -6.43 -22.68 -4.04
CA GLU A 5 -6.08 -23.55 -5.17
C GLU A 5 -5.85 -22.76 -6.46
N ASN A 6 -6.42 -21.56 -6.56
CA ASN A 6 -6.42 -20.76 -7.78
C ASN A 6 -5.40 -19.62 -7.80
N PHE A 7 -4.74 -19.32 -6.67
CA PHE A 7 -3.83 -18.17 -6.57
C PHE A 7 -2.58 -18.51 -5.76
N VAL A 8 -1.42 -18.21 -6.33
CA VAL A 8 -0.12 -18.22 -5.65
C VAL A 8 0.14 -16.82 -5.08
N MET A 9 0.42 -16.74 -3.79
CA MET A 9 0.79 -15.49 -3.12
C MET A 9 2.29 -15.47 -2.83
N LYS A 10 2.97 -14.43 -3.31
CA LYS A 10 4.37 -14.12 -2.96
C LYS A 10 4.44 -12.77 -2.26
N MET A 11 5.25 -12.72 -1.21
CA MET A 11 5.46 -11.51 -0.42
C MET A 11 6.87 -10.98 -0.69
N TYR A 12 6.95 -9.68 -0.95
CA TYR A 12 8.20 -8.96 -1.17
C TYR A 12 8.29 -7.83 -0.16
N SER A 13 9.51 -7.59 0.35
CA SER A 13 9.78 -6.51 1.28
C SER A 13 9.59 -5.15 0.62
N VAL A 14 9.03 -4.20 1.36
CA VAL A 14 8.92 -2.78 0.99
C VAL A 14 9.76 -1.94 1.97
N PRO A 15 10.11 -0.68 1.66
CA PRO A 15 11.01 0.12 2.49
C PRO A 15 10.30 0.77 3.69
N PHE A 16 9.20 0.17 4.16
CA PHE A 16 8.38 0.67 5.24
C PHE A 16 8.18 -0.43 6.28
N THR A 17 8.23 -0.05 7.54
CA THR A 17 7.84 -0.90 8.64
C THR A 17 6.32 -1.08 8.67
N GLN A 18 5.86 -2.16 9.29
CA GLN A 18 4.44 -2.38 9.51
C GLN A 18 3.80 -1.23 10.30
N GLU A 19 4.50 -0.70 11.31
CA GLU A 19 4.01 0.40 12.14
C GLU A 19 3.80 1.69 11.33
N GLU A 20 4.73 2.03 10.43
CA GLU A 20 4.61 3.20 9.55
C GLU A 20 3.40 3.09 8.62
N LEU A 21 3.21 1.93 7.99
CA LEU A 21 2.06 1.68 7.13
C LEU A 21 0.75 1.72 7.93
N GLU A 22 0.71 1.08 9.09
CA GLU A 22 -0.47 1.12 9.97
C GLU A 22 -0.81 2.55 10.39
N LYS A 23 0.19 3.37 10.71
CA LYS A 23 -0.02 4.78 11.06
C LYS A 23 -0.60 5.56 9.88
N ALA A 24 -0.06 5.37 8.67
CA ALA A 24 -0.57 6.00 7.45
C ALA A 24 -2.03 5.60 7.16
N PHE A 25 -2.35 4.31 7.25
CA PHE A 25 -3.71 3.81 7.09
C PHE A 25 -4.66 4.35 8.17
N LYS A 26 -4.25 4.33 9.44
CA LYS A 26 -5.05 4.88 10.55
C LYS A 26 -5.35 6.36 10.34
N ALA A 27 -4.36 7.15 9.91
CA ALA A 27 -4.56 8.57 9.61
C ALA A 27 -5.59 8.78 8.49
N PHE A 28 -5.46 8.04 7.39
CA PHE A 28 -6.41 8.10 6.27
C PHE A 28 -7.82 7.68 6.68
N PHE A 29 -7.99 6.53 7.34
CA PHE A 29 -9.31 6.03 7.73
C PHE A 29 -9.95 6.92 8.78
N ARG A 30 -9.22 7.37 9.81
CA ARG A 30 -9.77 8.32 10.79
C ARG A 30 -10.22 9.60 10.10
N GLY A 31 -9.36 10.22 9.31
CA GLY A 31 -9.72 11.43 8.54
C GLY A 31 -10.91 11.21 7.60
N SER A 32 -11.12 9.97 7.13
CA SER A 32 -12.24 9.59 6.26
C SER A 32 -13.53 9.29 7.00
N PHE A 33 -13.56 9.08 8.32
CA PHE A 33 -14.78 8.70 9.07
C PHE A 33 -15.04 9.58 10.30
N GLU A 34 -14.19 10.56 10.57
CA GLU A 34 -14.35 11.48 11.68
C GLU A 34 -15.62 12.33 11.51
N GLU A 35 -16.37 12.47 12.61
CA GLU A 35 -17.53 13.35 12.69
C GLU A 35 -17.09 14.82 12.64
N GLY A 36 -17.91 15.67 12.02
CA GLY A 36 -17.63 17.11 11.92
C GLY A 36 -17.85 17.67 10.53
N TRP A 37 -17.22 18.80 10.25
CA TRP A 37 -17.46 19.58 9.03
C TRP A 37 -16.83 18.89 7.82
N ILE A 38 -17.60 18.76 6.75
CA ILE A 38 -17.17 18.03 5.55
C ILE A 38 -15.86 18.54 4.95
N LEU A 39 -15.61 19.86 5.02
CA LEU A 39 -14.37 20.46 4.52
C LEU A 39 -13.14 20.00 5.31
N GLN A 40 -13.24 19.91 6.65
CA GLN A 40 -12.15 19.42 7.49
C GLN A 40 -11.86 17.94 7.20
N ARG A 41 -12.91 17.14 6.99
CA ARG A 41 -12.81 15.73 6.59
C ARG A 41 -12.07 15.59 5.25
N LEU A 42 -12.44 16.39 4.24
CA LEU A 42 -11.79 16.36 2.93
C LEU A 42 -10.31 16.74 3.00
N LEU A 43 -9.95 17.74 3.81
CA LEU A 43 -8.55 18.14 4.01
C LEU A 43 -7.73 17.01 4.64
N LYS A 44 -8.23 16.40 5.71
CA LYS A 44 -7.58 15.25 6.38
C LYS A 44 -7.46 14.04 5.45
N MET A 45 -8.51 13.75 4.68
CA MET A 45 -8.49 12.67 3.69
C MET A 45 -7.43 12.91 2.62
N HIS A 46 -7.32 14.14 2.11
CA HIS A 46 -6.32 14.49 1.11
C HIS A 46 -4.88 14.36 1.63
N GLU A 47 -4.61 14.77 2.87
CA GLU A 47 -3.30 14.57 3.52
C GLU A 47 -2.97 13.08 3.72
N GLY A 48 -3.94 12.30 4.21
CA GLY A 48 -3.78 10.85 4.34
C GLY A 48 -3.55 10.16 2.99
N MET A 49 -4.26 10.60 1.95
CA MET A 49 -4.13 10.06 0.59
C MET A 49 -2.76 10.36 -0.01
N LYS A 50 -2.21 11.57 0.17
CA LYS A 50 -0.83 11.89 -0.23
C LYS A 50 0.19 10.95 0.40
N THR A 51 0.04 10.68 1.69
CA THR A 51 0.94 9.77 2.41
C THR A 51 0.85 8.34 1.88
N LEU A 52 -0.37 7.79 1.76
CA LEU A 52 -0.57 6.42 1.27
C LEU A 52 -0.11 6.24 -0.18
N THR A 53 -0.43 7.20 -1.05
CA THR A 53 -0.01 7.16 -2.46
C THR A 53 1.50 7.27 -2.61
N GLY A 54 2.17 8.07 -1.76
CA GLY A 54 3.63 8.07 -1.66
C GLY A 54 4.20 6.71 -1.29
N CYS A 55 3.67 6.07 -0.24
CA CYS A 55 4.10 4.72 0.16
C CYS A 55 3.88 3.70 -0.97
N TRP A 56 2.73 3.73 -1.65
CA TRP A 56 2.47 2.83 -2.77
C TRP A 56 3.41 3.08 -3.95
N PHE A 57 3.64 4.33 -4.33
CA PHE A 57 4.52 4.67 -5.44
C PHE A 57 5.96 4.18 -5.18
N THR A 58 6.51 4.47 -4.01
CA THR A 58 7.84 3.98 -3.61
C THR A 58 7.88 2.46 -3.53
N SER A 59 6.82 1.80 -3.04
CA SER A 59 6.75 0.34 -3.02
C SER A 59 6.75 -0.24 -4.43
N CYS A 60 5.97 0.33 -5.37
CA CYS A 60 5.97 -0.08 -6.76
C CYS A 60 7.35 0.10 -7.42
N GLU A 61 8.01 1.22 -7.19
CA GLU A 61 9.38 1.46 -7.68
C GLU A 61 10.36 0.38 -7.20
N GLN A 62 10.33 0.05 -5.89
CA GLN A 62 11.16 -1.01 -5.32
C GLN A 62 10.85 -2.39 -5.90
N LEU A 63 9.57 -2.72 -6.11
CA LEU A 63 9.15 -3.98 -6.72
C LEU A 63 9.62 -4.08 -8.18
N LEU A 64 9.50 -2.99 -8.95
CA LEU A 64 9.97 -2.95 -10.34
C LEU A 64 11.49 -3.10 -10.45
N GLN A 65 12.25 -2.68 -9.43
CA GLN A 65 13.69 -2.87 -9.36
C GLN A 65 14.10 -4.28 -8.87
N ASN A 66 13.17 -5.07 -8.33
CA ASN A 66 13.45 -6.41 -7.82
C ASN A 66 13.57 -7.42 -8.98
N LYS A 67 14.82 -7.75 -9.34
CA LYS A 67 15.12 -8.70 -10.43
C LYS A 67 14.56 -10.10 -10.20
N GLU A 68 14.43 -10.56 -8.96
CA GLU A 68 13.87 -11.89 -8.67
C GLU A 68 12.36 -11.91 -8.94
N LEU A 69 11.64 -10.86 -8.55
CA LEU A 69 10.24 -10.68 -8.90
C LEU A 69 10.05 -10.59 -10.42
N ILE A 70 10.81 -9.74 -11.11
CA ILE A 70 10.67 -9.56 -12.56
C ILE A 70 10.90 -10.89 -13.29
N ARG A 71 11.98 -11.61 -12.96
CA ARG A 71 12.25 -12.94 -13.53
C ARG A 71 11.11 -13.93 -13.26
N TYR A 72 10.56 -13.94 -12.04
CA TYR A 72 9.43 -14.80 -11.71
C TYR A 72 8.18 -14.48 -12.56
N LEU A 73 7.88 -13.20 -12.76
CA LEU A 73 6.75 -12.78 -13.62
C LEU A 73 6.96 -13.22 -15.07
N GLU A 74 8.16 -13.09 -15.60
CA GLU A 74 8.51 -13.56 -16.95
C GLU A 74 8.37 -15.09 -17.09
N GLU A 75 8.91 -15.84 -16.14
CA GLU A 75 8.88 -17.32 -16.15
C GLU A 75 7.45 -17.87 -15.97
N SER A 76 6.66 -17.21 -15.12
CA SER A 76 5.27 -17.61 -14.84
C SER A 76 4.28 -17.23 -15.95
N LYS A 77 4.71 -16.44 -16.93
CA LYS A 77 3.86 -15.91 -18.01
C LYS A 77 2.62 -15.19 -17.46
N PHE A 78 2.84 -14.40 -16.41
CA PHE A 78 1.81 -13.57 -15.79
C PHE A 78 1.20 -12.58 -16.79
#